data_AF-A0A8C5MT10-F1
#
_entry.id   AF-A0A8C5MT10-F1
#
_cell.length_a   1.000
_cell.length_b   1.000
_cell.length_c   1.000
_cell.angle_alpha   90.00
_cell.angle_beta   90.00
_cell.angle_gamma   90.00
#
_symmetry.space_group_name_H-M   'P 1'
#
loop_
_entity.id
_entity.type
_entity.pdbx_description
1 polymer ?
#
loop_
_entity_poly.entity_id
_entity_poly.type
_entity_poly.pdbx_seq_one_letter_code
_entity_poly.pdbx_strand_id
1 'polypeptide(L)'
;MVPGGRALGLHLYLVQTILIAPSMSWSALTGPRIPQPTGKFDGILVGQWRGIWTWGPNGKGAILVVNCDRDKDSAGGLDSENASLPNNTDIKDMSPMTLITDAPEEFFDEHRVILRIQPTYADKIRVYWSTRWHHFDGKSSVSGWTYKQVLGGEKLSYKVERNHQDEISFYVEGLQFPDADFDGLVYIKLSLENSKDNVSLAFRIAPWIMTPNTLKPLEVYVCSLPDNQDFLKQIKALVNIAYCNLHICKEVTNRGDRWIQDEMEFGYTEAPHKRFPVVFDSPRNRGLKDFPFKQILGPDFGYVTKEPDNQHEINTLDSFGNLEVSPPVSVKGKEYPLGRILIGSGLTESNVRMNKIVQAFLAAQKVQEPVELYSYWLTVGHIDEFMSFVPAPDRKGFRLLLASPRECIELFKEKQKQGCGKATMFGGTWEEGSFSIGAVRLAVTECVDMNRKILKKELGLTEDDIIDVPMLYHKEHPKGGADSYFPNMVNMLVLGKYLGIPKPFGPLVNGRCCLEEKVQNLLEPLGLKCIFIDDFESYHLLLGEVHCGTNTLRKPFTKKWWELRPLHMG
;
A
#
# COMPACT_ATOMS: atom_id res chain seq x y z
N MET A 1 -9.69 -8.76 -67.70
CA MET A 1 -10.42 -8.87 -66.42
C MET A 1 -9.97 -10.14 -65.70
N VAL A 2 -9.05 -10.00 -64.75
CA VAL A 2 -8.97 -10.82 -63.53
C VAL A 2 -8.69 -9.78 -62.43
N PRO A 3 -9.63 -9.55 -61.50
CA PRO A 3 -9.51 -8.48 -60.52
C PRO A 3 -8.84 -8.95 -59.23
N GLY A 4 -8.05 -8.08 -58.61
CA GLY A 4 -7.86 -8.07 -57.16
C GLY A 4 -6.72 -8.92 -56.60
N GLY A 5 -5.47 -8.58 -56.93
CA GLY A 5 -4.36 -8.89 -56.03
C GLY A 5 -4.50 -8.04 -54.77
N ARG A 6 -5.16 -8.56 -53.72
CA ARG A 6 -4.95 -8.05 -52.37
C ARG A 6 -3.48 -8.29 -52.06
N ALA A 7 -2.72 -7.23 -51.81
CA ALA A 7 -1.42 -7.37 -51.18
C ALA A 7 -1.62 -8.19 -49.90
N LEU A 8 -0.93 -9.33 -49.77
CA LEU A 8 -0.79 -10.07 -48.53
C LEU A 8 -0.05 -9.16 -47.54
N GLY A 9 -0.81 -8.32 -46.83
CA GLY A 9 -0.32 -7.54 -45.71
C GLY A 9 -0.36 -8.44 -44.49
N LEU A 10 0.79 -9.02 -44.12
CA LEU A 10 0.89 -9.76 -42.88
C LEU A 10 0.75 -8.77 -41.72
N HIS A 11 -0.37 -8.86 -41.00
CA HIS A 11 -0.59 -8.07 -39.81
C HIS A 11 -0.64 -8.96 -38.58
N LEU A 12 0.49 -9.08 -37.89
CA LEU A 12 0.57 -9.71 -36.57
C LEU A 12 0.18 -8.67 -35.52
N TYR A 13 -0.99 -8.84 -34.91
CA TYR A 13 -1.44 -8.00 -33.81
C TYR A 13 -1.43 -8.80 -32.51
N LEU A 14 -0.78 -8.24 -31.49
CA LEU A 14 -0.97 -8.64 -30.10
C LEU A 14 -1.94 -7.64 -29.50
N VAL A 15 -3.22 -7.96 -29.37
CA VAL A 15 -4.17 -7.05 -28.73
C VAL A 15 -4.15 -7.36 -27.24
N GLN A 16 -3.74 -6.40 -26.42
CA GLN A 16 -4.13 -6.39 -25.02
C GLN A 16 -5.38 -5.53 -24.92
N THR A 17 -6.47 -6.09 -24.39
CA THR A 17 -7.71 -5.33 -24.23
C THR A 17 -7.69 -4.56 -22.94
N ILE A 18 -6.98 -3.44 -22.93
CA ILE A 18 -6.99 -2.47 -21.83
C ILE A 18 -6.94 -1.05 -22.42
N LEU A 19 -8.08 -0.35 -22.40
CA LEU A 19 -8.15 1.07 -22.74
C LEU A 19 -7.59 1.91 -21.59
N ILE A 20 -6.51 2.64 -21.85
CA ILE A 20 -6.27 3.94 -21.21
C ILE A 20 -6.93 4.96 -22.15
N ALA A 21 -8.23 5.22 -21.97
CA ALA A 21 -8.96 6.22 -22.77
C ALA A 21 -9.33 7.45 -21.92
N PRO A 22 -9.28 8.67 -22.48
CA PRO A 22 -9.72 9.88 -21.79
C PRO A 22 -11.25 9.90 -21.64
N SER A 23 -11.72 10.44 -20.53
CA SER A 23 -13.14 10.67 -20.24
C SER A 23 -13.89 11.37 -21.40
N MET A 24 -14.96 10.76 -21.92
CA MET A 24 -15.98 11.45 -22.72
C MET A 24 -17.37 11.30 -22.08
N SER A 25 -18.09 12.43 -22.01
CA SER A 25 -19.41 12.61 -21.41
C SER A 25 -20.51 11.88 -22.19
N TRP A 26 -21.46 11.29 -21.46
CA TRP A 26 -22.64 10.61 -22.03
C TRP A 26 -23.85 11.55 -22.15
N SER A 27 -24.50 11.54 -23.31
CA SER A 27 -25.90 11.94 -23.46
C SER A 27 -26.64 11.00 -24.41
N ALA A 28 -27.74 10.45 -23.89
CA ALA A 28 -28.90 9.81 -24.53
C ALA A 28 -28.71 8.44 -25.24
N LEU A 29 -29.38 7.41 -24.70
CA LEU A 29 -30.52 6.74 -25.34
C LEU A 29 -31.13 5.66 -24.39
N THR A 30 -32.45 5.56 -24.45
CA THR A 30 -33.39 4.89 -23.54
C THR A 30 -33.67 3.42 -23.91
N GLY A 31 -33.87 2.55 -22.91
CA GLY A 31 -34.58 1.26 -23.06
C GLY A 31 -34.18 0.15 -22.06
N PRO A 32 -35.11 -0.69 -21.56
CA PRO A 32 -34.86 -1.56 -20.41
C PRO A 32 -34.24 -2.90 -20.83
N ARG A 33 -32.99 -3.14 -20.45
CA ARG A 33 -32.39 -4.48 -20.40
C ARG A 33 -31.57 -4.63 -19.12
N ILE A 34 -31.75 -5.78 -18.49
CA ILE A 34 -31.08 -6.26 -17.28
C ILE A 34 -29.55 -6.10 -17.45
N PRO A 35 -28.80 -5.60 -16.44
CA PRO A 35 -27.39 -5.25 -16.62
C PRO A 35 -26.54 -6.52 -16.71
N GLN A 36 -25.96 -6.77 -17.89
CA GLN A 36 -24.77 -7.62 -18.02
C GLN A 36 -23.52 -6.75 -17.78
N PRO A 37 -22.39 -7.33 -17.30
CA PRO A 37 -21.16 -6.57 -17.07
C PRO A 37 -20.62 -6.06 -18.40
N THR A 38 -20.84 -4.78 -18.69
CA THR A 38 -20.34 -4.12 -19.90
C THR A 38 -19.00 -3.47 -19.58
N GLY A 39 -17.95 -4.28 -19.46
CA GLY A 39 -16.64 -3.79 -19.86
C GLY A 39 -16.74 -3.53 -21.37
N LYS A 40 -16.74 -2.26 -21.80
CA LYS A 40 -16.67 -1.97 -23.23
C LYS A 40 -15.26 -2.32 -23.72
N PHE A 41 -15.20 -3.34 -24.57
CA PHE A 41 -14.02 -3.84 -25.26
C PHE A 41 -13.86 -3.08 -26.59
N ASP A 42 -13.07 -2.00 -26.62
CA ASP A 42 -12.63 -1.41 -27.90
C ASP A 42 -11.15 -1.77 -28.11
N GLY A 43 -10.89 -2.71 -29.02
CA GLY A 43 -9.56 -3.26 -29.28
C GLY A 43 -8.59 -2.19 -29.81
N ILE A 44 -7.38 -2.14 -29.25
CA ILE A 44 -6.27 -1.38 -29.84
C ILE A 44 -5.49 -2.33 -30.76
N LEU A 45 -5.49 -2.03 -32.07
CA LEU A 45 -4.56 -2.66 -33.01
C LEU A 45 -3.12 -2.23 -32.64
N VAL A 46 -2.34 -3.15 -32.08
CA VAL A 46 -0.92 -2.95 -31.70
C VAL A 46 0.00 -2.70 -32.91
N GLY A 47 -0.53 -2.65 -34.13
CA GLY A 47 0.19 -2.22 -35.32
C GLY A 47 0.89 -0.85 -35.19
N GLN A 48 0.42 0.03 -34.29
CA GLN A 48 1.01 1.35 -34.03
C GLN A 48 1.89 1.44 -32.76
N TRP A 49 1.89 0.42 -31.87
CA TRP A 49 2.51 0.52 -30.54
C TRP A 49 3.48 -0.63 -30.27
N ARG A 50 4.49 -0.78 -31.14
CA ARG A 50 5.51 -1.82 -31.06
C ARG A 50 6.41 -1.64 -29.82
N GLY A 51 6.12 -2.35 -28.73
CA GLY A 51 7.03 -2.50 -27.58
C GLY A 51 7.31 -1.20 -26.82
N ILE A 52 6.33 -0.30 -26.72
CA ILE A 52 6.49 0.97 -26.00
C ILE A 52 5.62 0.97 -24.76
N TRP A 53 6.22 1.37 -23.63
CA TRP A 53 5.49 1.71 -22.41
C TRP A 53 5.80 3.16 -22.01
N THR A 54 4.77 3.98 -21.76
CA THR A 54 4.91 5.40 -21.39
C THR A 54 3.95 5.79 -20.28
N TRP A 55 4.48 6.58 -19.33
CA TRP A 55 3.74 7.17 -18.21
C TRP A 55 2.77 8.28 -18.68
N GLY A 56 1.73 8.53 -17.89
CA GLY A 56 0.87 9.71 -18.02
C GLY A 56 -0.55 9.39 -18.49
N PRO A 57 -1.46 10.40 -18.50
CA PRO A 57 -2.86 10.20 -18.88
C PRO A 57 -3.05 9.79 -20.34
N ASN A 58 -2.08 10.14 -21.21
CA ASN A 58 -2.02 9.71 -22.61
C ASN A 58 -0.94 8.63 -22.82
N GLY A 59 -0.49 8.02 -21.71
CA GLY A 59 0.46 6.94 -21.67
C GLY A 59 -0.09 5.71 -22.39
N LYS A 60 0.83 4.84 -22.78
CA LYS A 60 0.55 3.64 -23.57
C LYS A 60 1.35 2.48 -23.04
N GLY A 61 0.87 1.27 -23.29
CA GLY A 61 1.52 0.04 -22.89
C GLY A 61 0.66 -0.75 -21.92
N ALA A 62 1.01 -2.02 -21.80
CA ALA A 62 0.25 -2.96 -21.01
C ALA A 62 0.57 -2.84 -19.52
N ILE A 63 -0.40 -3.20 -18.69
CA ILE A 63 -0.21 -3.31 -17.23
C ILE A 63 -0.46 -4.73 -16.82
N LEU A 64 0.31 -5.19 -15.84
CA LEU A 64 0.23 -6.51 -15.24
C LEU A 64 0.26 -6.37 -13.72
N VAL A 65 -0.57 -7.12 -12.99
CA VAL A 65 -0.43 -7.24 -11.53
C VAL A 65 0.50 -8.41 -11.19
N VAL A 66 1.19 -8.31 -10.05
CA VAL A 66 1.82 -9.49 -9.46
C VAL A 66 0.70 -10.38 -8.91
N ASN A 67 0.71 -11.66 -9.27
CA ASN A 67 -0.30 -12.62 -8.82
C ASN A 67 0.05 -13.16 -7.42
N CYS A 68 -0.01 -12.24 -6.45
CA CYS A 68 0.50 -12.44 -5.10
C CYS A 68 -0.59 -12.75 -4.06
N ASP A 69 -1.80 -13.08 -4.47
CA ASP A 69 -2.88 -13.52 -3.60
C ASP A 69 -3.01 -15.06 -3.61
N ARG A 70 -4.12 -15.57 -3.07
CA ARG A 70 -4.39 -17.01 -2.99
C ARG A 70 -5.85 -17.32 -3.26
N ASP A 71 -6.17 -17.46 -4.55
CA ASP A 71 -7.49 -17.76 -5.09
C ASP A 71 -7.82 -19.26 -5.11
N LYS A 72 -6.85 -20.11 -4.80
CA LYS A 72 -7.02 -21.56 -4.69
C LYS A 72 -7.27 -21.96 -3.23
N ASP A 73 -8.34 -22.73 -2.98
CA ASP A 73 -8.68 -23.30 -1.67
C ASP A 73 -7.66 -24.33 -1.11
N SER A 74 -6.56 -24.58 -1.82
CA SER A 74 -5.51 -25.50 -1.38
C SER A 74 -4.60 -24.86 -0.34
N ALA A 75 -4.22 -25.63 0.69
CA ALA A 75 -3.10 -25.28 1.54
C ALA A 75 -1.83 -25.06 0.68
N GLY A 76 -1.33 -23.83 0.62
CA GLY A 76 -0.24 -23.44 -0.27
C GLY A 76 0.16 -21.96 -0.12
N GLY A 77 1.24 -21.60 -0.81
CA GLY A 77 1.76 -20.23 -0.92
C GLY A 77 0.98 -19.39 -1.93
N LEU A 78 1.65 -18.38 -2.50
CA LEU A 78 1.05 -17.46 -3.46
C LEU A 78 0.73 -18.17 -4.78
N ASP A 79 -0.28 -17.70 -5.52
CA ASP A 79 -0.59 -18.27 -6.84
C ASP A 79 0.61 -18.17 -7.81
N SER A 80 1.38 -17.08 -7.74
CA SER A 80 2.64 -16.90 -8.49
C SER A 80 3.74 -17.92 -8.14
N GLU A 81 3.79 -18.44 -6.92
CA GLU A 81 4.81 -19.42 -6.48
C GLU A 81 4.45 -20.84 -6.90
N ASN A 82 3.15 -21.12 -7.05
CA ASN A 82 2.67 -22.45 -7.36
C ASN A 82 2.62 -22.69 -8.88
N ALA A 83 3.39 -23.68 -9.37
CA ALA A 83 3.37 -24.08 -10.79
C ALA A 83 2.05 -24.77 -11.22
N SER A 84 1.08 -24.92 -10.32
CA SER A 84 -0.27 -25.38 -10.64
C SER A 84 -0.93 -24.52 -11.72
N LEU A 85 -1.84 -25.13 -12.49
CA LEU A 85 -2.58 -24.41 -13.52
C LEU A 85 -3.59 -23.43 -12.91
N PRO A 86 -3.86 -22.29 -13.58
CA PRO A 86 -4.83 -21.32 -13.11
C PRO A 86 -6.24 -21.89 -13.00
N ASN A 87 -6.99 -21.45 -11.99
CA ASN A 87 -8.43 -21.73 -11.87
C ASN A 87 -9.24 -20.55 -12.45
N ASN A 88 -10.58 -20.61 -12.38
CA ASN A 88 -11.45 -19.57 -12.95
C ASN A 88 -11.45 -18.25 -12.14
N THR A 89 -10.90 -18.24 -10.93
CA THR A 89 -10.77 -17.04 -10.09
C THR A 89 -9.43 -16.38 -10.39
N ASP A 90 -8.34 -17.15 -10.29
CA ASP A 90 -6.95 -16.77 -10.54
C ASP A 90 -6.74 -16.14 -11.93
N ILE A 91 -7.41 -16.67 -12.96
CA ILE A 91 -7.33 -16.12 -14.31
C ILE A 91 -7.83 -14.66 -14.42
N LYS A 92 -8.61 -14.17 -13.45
CA LYS A 92 -9.12 -12.79 -13.43
C LYS A 92 -8.09 -11.77 -12.97
N ASP A 93 -7.04 -12.21 -12.28
CA ASP A 93 -5.89 -11.37 -11.92
C ASP A 93 -4.98 -11.15 -13.12
N MET A 94 -4.87 -12.19 -13.94
CA MET A 94 -4.01 -12.19 -15.12
C MET A 94 -4.46 -11.19 -16.19
N SER A 95 -3.48 -10.64 -16.90
CA SER A 95 -3.72 -9.74 -18.02
C SER A 95 -3.97 -10.53 -19.31
N PRO A 96 -5.10 -10.29 -20.01
CA PRO A 96 -5.38 -10.98 -21.27
C PRO A 96 -4.47 -10.46 -22.39
N MET A 97 -3.98 -11.37 -23.22
CA MET A 97 -3.16 -11.09 -24.40
C MET A 97 -3.66 -11.95 -25.56
N THR A 98 -4.15 -11.33 -26.63
CA THR A 98 -4.68 -12.05 -27.79
C THR A 98 -3.74 -11.91 -28.99
N LEU A 99 -3.34 -13.03 -29.57
CA LEU A 99 -2.67 -13.07 -30.86
C LEU A 99 -3.73 -13.19 -31.96
N ILE A 100 -3.72 -12.25 -32.90
CA ILE A 100 -4.57 -12.28 -34.09
C ILE A 100 -3.69 -12.54 -35.31
N THR A 101 -4.05 -13.56 -36.07
CA THR A 101 -3.37 -13.94 -37.32
C THR A 101 -4.33 -13.83 -38.49
N ASP A 102 -3.98 -13.02 -39.49
CA ASP A 102 -4.72 -12.88 -40.75
C ASP A 102 -3.83 -13.33 -41.91
N ALA A 103 -3.83 -14.64 -42.19
CA ALA A 103 -3.14 -15.25 -43.33
C ALA A 103 -3.72 -16.65 -43.62
N PRO A 104 -3.60 -17.16 -44.87
CA PRO A 104 -4.02 -18.52 -45.23
C PRO A 104 -3.34 -19.59 -44.37
N GLU A 105 -3.96 -20.74 -44.16
CA GLU A 105 -3.41 -21.80 -43.30
C GLU A 105 -2.07 -22.32 -43.81
N GLU A 106 -1.93 -22.45 -45.14
CA GLU A 106 -0.72 -22.94 -45.81
C GLU A 106 0.50 -22.05 -45.54
N PHE A 107 0.27 -20.75 -45.25
CA PHE A 107 1.35 -19.84 -44.87
C PHE A 107 2.08 -20.33 -43.61
N PHE A 108 1.33 -20.90 -42.65
CA PHE A 108 1.85 -21.30 -41.35
C PHE A 108 2.49 -22.69 -41.36
N ASP A 109 2.34 -23.45 -42.44
CA ASP A 109 3.09 -24.68 -42.68
C ASP A 109 4.59 -24.38 -42.85
N GLU A 110 4.91 -23.24 -43.48
CA GLU A 110 6.28 -22.77 -43.73
C GLU A 110 6.77 -21.72 -42.71
N HIS A 111 5.86 -20.95 -42.11
CA HIS A 111 6.17 -19.82 -41.22
C HIS A 111 5.48 -19.95 -39.86
N ARG A 112 6.11 -20.63 -38.90
CA ARG A 112 5.56 -20.80 -37.56
C ARG A 112 5.68 -19.53 -36.73
N VAL A 113 4.63 -19.20 -35.99
CA VAL A 113 4.64 -18.09 -35.04
C VAL A 113 5.34 -18.52 -33.75
N ILE A 114 6.26 -17.70 -33.25
CA ILE A 114 7.04 -17.98 -32.04
C ILE A 114 6.94 -16.80 -31.07
N LEU A 115 6.46 -17.11 -29.85
CA LEU A 115 6.52 -16.23 -28.69
C LEU A 115 7.83 -16.44 -27.93
N ARG A 116 8.46 -15.37 -27.45
CA ARG A 116 9.73 -15.39 -26.72
C ARG A 116 9.78 -14.35 -25.62
N ILE A 117 10.49 -14.67 -24.55
CA ILE A 117 10.91 -13.73 -23.51
C ILE A 117 12.42 -13.76 -23.37
N GLN A 118 13.02 -12.70 -22.84
CA GLN A 118 14.43 -12.73 -22.47
C GLN A 118 14.63 -13.59 -21.21
N PRO A 119 15.80 -14.24 -21.04
CA PRO A 119 16.10 -15.01 -19.83
C PRO A 119 15.92 -14.21 -18.53
N THR A 120 16.20 -12.90 -18.56
CA THR A 120 16.04 -11.98 -17.42
C THR A 120 14.59 -11.72 -17.02
N TYR A 121 13.60 -12.13 -17.83
CA TYR A 121 12.17 -12.04 -17.52
C TYR A 121 11.56 -13.39 -17.12
N ALA A 122 12.36 -14.47 -17.16
CA ALA A 122 11.91 -15.83 -16.91
C ALA A 122 11.25 -16.00 -15.53
N ASP A 123 11.79 -15.32 -14.52
CA ASP A 123 11.33 -15.31 -13.14
C ASP A 123 10.44 -14.11 -12.80
N LYS A 124 10.14 -13.24 -13.78
CA LYS A 124 9.32 -12.03 -13.58
C LYS A 124 7.90 -12.18 -14.11
N ILE A 125 7.68 -13.04 -15.10
CA ILE A 125 6.36 -13.31 -15.68
C ILE A 125 6.14 -14.79 -16.01
N ARG A 126 4.87 -15.17 -16.05
CA ARG A 126 4.43 -16.45 -16.60
C ARG A 126 3.29 -16.21 -17.59
N VAL A 127 3.24 -17.02 -18.65
CA VAL A 127 2.20 -16.90 -19.69
C VAL A 127 1.52 -18.24 -19.90
N TYR A 128 0.19 -18.22 -19.89
CA TYR A 128 -0.67 -19.37 -20.11
C TYR A 128 -1.42 -19.22 -21.44
N TRP A 129 -1.39 -20.26 -22.26
CA TRP A 129 -2.28 -20.39 -23.41
C TRP A 129 -3.59 -21.01 -22.96
N SER A 130 -4.72 -20.42 -23.34
CA SER A 130 -6.05 -20.92 -23.01
C SER A 130 -6.70 -21.61 -24.20
N THR A 131 -7.23 -22.83 -24.00
CA THR A 131 -8.01 -23.57 -25.00
C THR A 131 -9.38 -23.93 -24.44
N ARG A 132 -10.41 -23.87 -25.29
CA ARG A 132 -11.73 -24.39 -24.93
C ARG A 132 -11.77 -25.89 -25.09
N TRP A 133 -12.40 -26.57 -24.13
CA TRP A 133 -12.81 -27.95 -24.29
C TRP A 133 -14.34 -28.03 -24.26
N HIS A 134 -14.85 -29.01 -25.00
CA HIS A 134 -16.26 -29.33 -25.06
C HIS A 134 -16.43 -30.82 -24.77
N HIS A 135 -17.31 -31.16 -23.84
CA HIS A 135 -17.73 -32.52 -23.56
C HIS A 135 -19.23 -32.63 -23.73
N PHE A 136 -19.65 -33.66 -24.45
CA PHE A 136 -21.05 -33.98 -24.66
C PHE A 136 -21.28 -35.42 -24.25
N ASP A 137 -22.12 -35.62 -23.23
CA ASP A 137 -22.43 -36.95 -22.67
C ASP A 137 -23.69 -37.57 -23.30
N GLY A 138 -24.20 -36.98 -24.38
CA GLY A 138 -25.46 -37.38 -25.02
C GLY A 138 -26.71 -36.70 -24.47
N LYS A 139 -26.62 -35.99 -23.33
CA LYS A 139 -27.76 -35.31 -22.67
C LYS A 139 -27.49 -33.85 -22.34
N SER A 140 -26.24 -33.50 -22.10
CA SER A 140 -25.80 -32.16 -21.75
C SER A 140 -24.47 -31.83 -22.42
N SER A 141 -24.28 -30.57 -22.78
CA SER A 141 -22.99 -30.06 -23.23
C SER A 141 -22.37 -29.27 -22.09
N VAL A 142 -21.19 -29.70 -21.65
CA VAL A 142 -20.36 -28.97 -20.71
C VAL A 142 -19.16 -28.44 -21.48
N SER A 143 -18.84 -27.18 -21.28
CA SER A 143 -17.67 -26.55 -21.86
C SER A 143 -16.89 -25.82 -20.78
N GLY A 144 -15.58 -25.78 -20.93
CA GLY A 144 -14.71 -25.07 -20.02
C GLY A 144 -13.42 -24.66 -20.68
N TRP A 145 -12.50 -24.18 -19.87
CA TRP A 145 -11.17 -23.75 -20.30
C TRP A 145 -10.11 -24.67 -19.73
N THR A 146 -9.09 -24.94 -20.52
CA THR A 146 -7.83 -25.54 -20.08
C THR A 146 -6.71 -24.54 -20.32
N TYR A 147 -5.71 -24.57 -19.44
CA TYR A 147 -4.58 -23.67 -19.48
C TYR A 147 -3.28 -24.47 -19.61
N LYS A 148 -2.36 -23.98 -20.45
CA LYS A 148 -1.02 -24.55 -20.62
C LYS A 148 0.01 -23.45 -20.43
N GLN A 149 0.93 -23.61 -19.48
CA GLN A 149 2.05 -22.68 -19.35
C GLN A 149 2.96 -22.78 -20.59
N VAL A 150 3.10 -21.67 -21.30
CA VAL A 150 3.87 -21.57 -22.54
C VAL A 150 5.14 -20.74 -22.39
N LEU A 151 5.19 -19.78 -21.45
CA LEU A 151 6.39 -19.00 -21.13
C LEU A 151 6.56 -18.85 -19.61
N GLY A 152 7.79 -18.56 -19.17
CA GLY A 152 8.18 -18.38 -17.77
C GLY A 152 8.98 -19.58 -17.22
N GLY A 153 9.82 -19.33 -16.22
CA GLY A 153 10.82 -20.28 -15.72
C GLY A 153 11.74 -20.75 -16.86
N GLU A 154 11.92 -22.06 -16.99
CA GLU A 154 12.76 -22.64 -18.05
C GLU A 154 12.17 -22.47 -19.47
N LYS A 155 10.90 -22.08 -19.60
CA LYS A 155 10.21 -21.91 -20.89
C LYS A 155 10.42 -20.49 -21.44
N LEU A 156 11.50 -20.29 -22.18
CA LEU A 156 11.84 -18.98 -22.77
C LEU A 156 11.19 -18.72 -24.13
N SER A 157 10.69 -19.76 -24.79
CA SER A 157 10.06 -19.65 -26.10
C SER A 157 8.97 -20.69 -26.30
N TYR A 158 7.96 -20.32 -27.09
CA TYR A 158 6.86 -21.21 -27.45
C TYR A 158 6.53 -21.09 -28.94
N LYS A 159 6.53 -22.23 -29.63
CA LYS A 159 6.00 -22.33 -31.00
C LYS A 159 4.48 -22.44 -30.89
N VAL A 160 3.77 -21.43 -31.39
CA VAL A 160 2.32 -21.32 -31.22
C VAL A 160 1.61 -22.43 -31.99
N GLU A 161 0.85 -23.24 -31.27
CA GLU A 161 -0.06 -24.24 -31.85
C GLU A 161 -1.32 -23.52 -32.37
N ARG A 162 -1.59 -23.61 -33.67
CA ARG A 162 -2.78 -23.01 -34.30
C ARG A 162 -3.85 -24.09 -34.50
N ASN A 163 -4.99 -23.95 -33.83
CA ASN A 163 -6.13 -24.89 -33.93
C ASN A 163 -7.17 -24.41 -34.96
N HIS A 164 -6.75 -24.01 -36.17
CA HIS A 164 -7.62 -23.38 -37.19
C HIS A 164 -8.40 -22.15 -36.67
N GLN A 165 -7.80 -21.44 -35.72
CA GLN A 165 -8.36 -20.24 -35.11
C GLN A 165 -7.51 -19.03 -35.48
N ASP A 166 -8.19 -17.97 -35.93
CA ASP A 166 -7.56 -16.68 -36.25
C ASP A 166 -7.19 -15.88 -35.00
N GLU A 167 -7.81 -16.21 -33.87
CA GLU A 167 -7.58 -15.59 -32.56
C GLU A 167 -7.13 -16.63 -31.53
N ILE A 168 -6.00 -16.35 -30.88
CA ILE A 168 -5.41 -17.21 -29.85
C ILE A 168 -5.24 -16.41 -28.56
N SER A 169 -5.89 -16.85 -27.50
CA SER A 169 -5.88 -16.16 -26.20
C SER A 169 -4.82 -16.68 -25.26
N PHE A 170 -4.10 -15.74 -24.66
CA PHE A 170 -3.12 -15.96 -23.60
C PHE A 170 -3.45 -15.12 -22.38
N TYR A 171 -2.97 -15.55 -21.22
CA TYR A 171 -3.08 -14.84 -19.96
C TYR A 171 -1.70 -14.70 -19.34
N VAL A 172 -1.36 -13.49 -18.91
CA VAL A 172 -0.04 -13.14 -18.38
C VAL A 172 -0.18 -12.80 -16.90
N GLU A 173 0.68 -13.36 -16.06
CA GLU A 173 0.79 -13.01 -14.64
C GLU A 173 2.18 -12.45 -14.32
N GLY A 174 2.24 -11.51 -13.36
CA GLY A 174 3.50 -11.01 -12.80
C GLY A 174 3.91 -11.88 -11.61
N LEU A 175 5.21 -12.13 -11.48
CA LEU A 175 5.77 -12.98 -10.42
C LEU A 175 6.55 -12.18 -9.38
N GLN A 176 6.96 -10.96 -9.71
CA GLN A 176 7.75 -10.11 -8.83
C GLN A 176 7.35 -8.64 -9.01
N PHE A 177 7.19 -7.92 -7.91
CA PHE A 177 7.02 -6.46 -7.92
C PHE A 177 8.30 -5.78 -8.43
N PRO A 178 8.22 -4.52 -8.91
CA PRO A 178 9.40 -3.71 -9.14
C PRO A 178 10.31 -3.71 -7.90
N ASP A 179 11.62 -3.80 -8.11
CA ASP A 179 12.63 -3.88 -7.06
C ASP A 179 13.95 -3.25 -7.52
N ALA A 180 14.99 -3.27 -6.68
CA ALA A 180 16.30 -2.68 -6.96
C ALA A 180 16.92 -3.14 -8.29
N ASP A 181 16.74 -4.42 -8.63
CA ASP A 181 17.27 -5.08 -9.82
C ASP A 181 16.26 -5.18 -10.97
N PHE A 182 15.02 -4.71 -10.76
CA PHE A 182 13.94 -4.88 -11.71
C PHE A 182 13.03 -3.65 -11.77
N ASP A 183 13.09 -2.91 -12.88
CA ASP A 183 12.41 -1.62 -13.04
C ASP A 183 10.88 -1.71 -13.29
N GLY A 184 10.36 -2.94 -13.35
CA GLY A 184 8.96 -3.27 -13.60
C GLY A 184 8.61 -3.49 -15.08
N LEU A 185 9.52 -3.33 -16.04
CA LEU A 185 9.22 -3.54 -17.47
C LEU A 185 9.59 -4.94 -17.95
N VAL A 186 8.67 -5.56 -18.69
CA VAL A 186 8.89 -6.84 -19.35
C VAL A 186 8.36 -6.82 -20.77
N TYR A 187 8.99 -7.61 -21.64
CA TYR A 187 8.66 -7.66 -23.06
C TYR A 187 8.41 -9.09 -23.51
N ILE A 188 7.26 -9.29 -24.16
CA ILE A 188 6.96 -10.54 -24.87
C ILE A 188 7.15 -10.25 -26.36
N LYS A 189 8.06 -10.98 -26.98
CA LYS A 189 8.40 -10.86 -28.40
C LYS A 189 7.68 -11.94 -29.21
N LEU A 190 7.01 -11.50 -30.25
CA LEU A 190 6.43 -12.33 -31.30
C LEU A 190 7.31 -12.26 -32.54
N SER A 191 7.51 -13.39 -33.19
CA SER A 191 8.32 -13.49 -34.41
C SER A 191 7.83 -14.62 -35.29
N LEU A 192 8.07 -14.53 -36.58
CA LEU A 192 7.88 -15.64 -37.51
C LEU A 192 9.18 -16.42 -37.65
N GLU A 193 9.08 -17.74 -37.63
CA GLU A 193 10.19 -18.64 -37.96
C GLU A 193 10.70 -18.29 -39.37
N ASN A 194 12.03 -18.26 -39.53
CA ASN A 194 12.71 -17.91 -40.78
C ASN A 194 12.46 -16.49 -41.33
N SER A 195 11.81 -15.60 -40.56
CA SER A 195 11.67 -14.17 -40.90
C SER A 195 12.47 -13.27 -39.94
N LYS A 196 12.81 -12.08 -40.42
CA LYS A 196 13.31 -10.98 -39.58
C LYS A 196 12.18 -10.20 -38.91
N ASP A 197 10.94 -10.41 -39.34
CA ASP A 197 9.77 -9.71 -38.81
C ASP A 197 9.49 -10.12 -37.37
N ASN A 198 9.34 -9.10 -36.53
CA ASN A 198 9.00 -9.29 -35.13
C ASN A 198 8.21 -8.10 -34.58
N VAL A 199 7.41 -8.39 -33.56
CA VAL A 199 6.61 -7.42 -32.81
C VAL A 199 6.86 -7.68 -31.33
N SER A 200 6.99 -6.63 -30.54
CA SER A 200 7.10 -6.75 -29.08
C SER A 200 5.90 -6.10 -28.42
N LEU A 201 5.43 -6.70 -27.32
CA LEU A 201 4.47 -6.10 -26.40
C LEU A 201 5.19 -5.79 -25.09
N ALA A 202 5.03 -4.56 -24.60
CA ALA A 202 5.62 -4.10 -23.36
C ALA A 202 4.57 -4.08 -22.25
N PHE A 203 4.84 -4.79 -21.15
CA PHE A 203 4.06 -4.71 -19.92
C PHE A 203 4.86 -3.97 -18.85
N ARG A 204 4.15 -3.19 -18.04
CA ARG A 204 4.66 -2.73 -16.74
C ARG A 204 3.94 -3.47 -15.62
N ILE A 205 4.73 -4.06 -14.72
CA ILE A 205 4.22 -4.62 -13.47
C ILE A 205 3.76 -3.47 -12.57
N ALA A 206 2.53 -3.59 -12.09
CA ALA A 206 1.91 -2.63 -11.20
C ALA A 206 2.68 -2.56 -9.87
N PRO A 207 2.93 -1.35 -9.36
CA PRO A 207 3.63 -1.19 -8.09
C PRO A 207 2.74 -1.61 -6.92
N TRP A 208 3.37 -1.75 -5.76
CA TRP A 208 2.69 -1.72 -4.46
C TRP A 208 2.49 -0.26 -4.01
N ILE A 209 1.31 0.08 -3.49
CA ILE A 209 0.90 1.45 -3.17
C ILE A 209 0.27 1.52 -1.77
N MET A 210 0.81 2.36 -0.88
CA MET A 210 0.29 2.61 0.48
C MET A 210 -0.91 3.54 0.51
N THR A 211 -1.67 3.52 1.62
CA THR A 211 -2.83 4.38 1.83
C THR A 211 -2.68 5.31 3.03
N PRO A 212 -2.74 6.65 2.88
CA PRO A 212 -2.61 7.58 4.01
C PRO A 212 -3.84 7.58 4.91
N ASN A 213 -3.65 8.07 6.14
CA ASN A 213 -4.70 8.23 7.15
C ASN A 213 -5.91 9.06 6.69
N THR A 214 -5.75 9.87 5.65
CA THR A 214 -6.83 10.67 5.03
C THR A 214 -7.77 9.87 4.13
N LEU A 215 -7.42 8.64 3.73
CA LEU A 215 -8.31 7.78 2.96
C LEU A 215 -9.34 7.09 3.85
N LYS A 216 -10.50 6.78 3.25
CA LYS A 216 -11.63 6.16 3.94
C LYS A 216 -11.19 4.83 4.56
N PRO A 217 -11.29 4.65 5.88
CA PRO A 217 -11.03 3.37 6.53
C PRO A 217 -12.09 2.34 6.12
N LEU A 218 -11.69 1.07 6.04
CA LEU A 218 -12.58 -0.06 5.75
C LEU A 218 -12.57 -1.05 6.91
N GLU A 219 -11.38 -1.47 7.34
CA GLU A 219 -11.20 -2.50 8.34
C GLU A 219 -10.10 -2.08 9.33
N VAL A 220 -10.30 -2.41 10.60
CA VAL A 220 -9.34 -2.16 11.69
C VAL A 220 -8.93 -3.49 12.29
N TYR A 221 -7.61 -3.64 12.49
CA TYR A 221 -6.99 -4.82 13.07
C TYR A 221 -6.44 -4.47 14.45
N VAL A 222 -6.64 -5.35 15.43
CA VAL A 222 -6.15 -5.21 16.80
C VAL A 222 -5.89 -6.58 17.42
N CYS A 223 -4.91 -6.68 18.33
CA CYS A 223 -4.66 -7.92 19.05
C CYS A 223 -5.48 -7.99 20.35
N SER A 224 -6.02 -9.16 20.68
CA SER A 224 -6.58 -9.45 22.00
C SER A 224 -5.53 -10.10 22.88
N LEU A 225 -5.37 -9.54 24.07
CA LEU A 225 -4.48 -10.03 25.12
C LEU A 225 -5.24 -10.10 26.47
N PRO A 226 -4.72 -10.83 27.47
CA PRO A 226 -5.36 -10.91 28.78
C PRO A 226 -5.54 -9.56 29.49
N ASP A 227 -4.64 -8.61 29.24
CA ASP A 227 -4.51 -7.32 29.94
C ASP A 227 -5.18 -6.12 29.21
N ASN A 228 -5.75 -6.29 28.00
CA ASN A 228 -6.22 -5.17 27.17
C ASN A 228 -7.74 -5.15 26.91
N GLN A 229 -8.55 -5.82 27.74
CA GLN A 229 -9.99 -5.98 27.46
C GLN A 229 -10.77 -4.64 27.45
N ASP A 230 -10.44 -3.70 28.32
CA ASP A 230 -11.08 -2.38 28.34
C ASP A 230 -10.66 -1.51 27.16
N PHE A 231 -9.40 -1.62 26.72
CA PHE A 231 -8.92 -1.01 25.48
C PHE A 231 -9.71 -1.55 24.27
N LEU A 232 -9.84 -2.87 24.13
CA LEU A 232 -10.61 -3.50 23.05
C LEU A 232 -12.07 -3.05 23.03
N LYS A 233 -12.69 -2.86 24.19
CA LYS A 233 -14.07 -2.35 24.30
C LYS A 233 -14.18 -0.94 23.73
N GLN A 234 -13.21 -0.07 24.01
CA GLN A 234 -13.15 1.30 23.49
C GLN A 234 -12.86 1.32 21.98
N ILE A 235 -11.91 0.50 21.50
CA ILE A 235 -11.65 0.32 20.06
C ILE A 235 -12.90 -0.17 19.32
N LYS A 236 -13.61 -1.16 19.87
CA LYS A 236 -14.86 -1.67 19.29
C LYS A 236 -15.94 -0.57 19.20
N ALA A 237 -16.05 0.29 20.21
CA ALA A 237 -16.99 1.41 20.19
C ALA A 237 -16.62 2.43 19.11
N LEU A 238 -15.32 2.79 19.00
CA LEU A 238 -14.80 3.69 17.98
C LEU A 238 -15.04 3.16 16.56
N VAL A 239 -14.70 1.89 16.31
CA VAL A 239 -14.86 1.23 15.01
C VAL A 239 -16.33 1.17 14.60
N ASN A 240 -17.23 0.90 15.56
CA ASN A 240 -18.67 0.88 15.31
C ASN A 240 -19.22 2.25 14.88
N ILE A 241 -18.81 3.35 15.53
CA ILE A 241 -19.27 4.70 15.13
C ILE A 241 -18.64 5.18 13.81
N ALA A 242 -17.48 4.63 13.45
CA ALA A 242 -16.81 4.88 12.18
C ALA A 242 -17.35 4.05 11.00
N TYR A 243 -18.23 3.07 11.26
CA TYR A 243 -18.78 2.12 10.28
C TYR A 243 -17.68 1.31 9.55
N CYS A 244 -16.67 0.86 10.29
CA CYS A 244 -15.62 -0.04 9.79
C CYS A 244 -15.81 -1.47 10.30
N ASN A 245 -15.20 -2.45 9.63
CA ASN A 245 -15.07 -3.81 10.13
C ASN A 245 -13.97 -3.88 11.21
N LEU A 246 -14.12 -4.78 12.18
CA LEU A 246 -13.13 -5.03 13.23
C LEU A 246 -12.62 -6.47 13.16
N HIS A 247 -11.31 -6.63 13.03
CA HIS A 247 -10.60 -7.90 13.04
C HIS A 247 -9.75 -8.00 14.31
N ILE A 248 -10.04 -9.01 15.14
CA ILE A 248 -9.33 -9.22 16.40
C ILE A 248 -8.41 -10.43 16.27
N CYS A 249 -7.10 -10.20 16.29
CA CYS A 249 -6.09 -11.24 16.31
C CYS A 249 -6.01 -11.84 17.72
N LYS A 250 -6.39 -13.12 17.86
CA LYS A 250 -6.46 -13.82 19.15
C LYS A 250 -5.07 -14.20 19.66
N GLU A 251 -4.95 -14.40 20.97
CA GLU A 251 -3.69 -14.75 21.65
C GLU A 251 -2.96 -15.96 21.05
N VAL A 252 -3.70 -16.99 20.63
CA VAL A 252 -3.13 -18.18 19.98
C VAL A 252 -2.36 -17.87 18.69
N THR A 253 -2.71 -16.75 18.05
CA THR A 253 -2.11 -16.29 16.79
C THR A 253 -1.06 -15.20 17.05
N ASN A 254 -1.36 -14.24 17.93
CA ASN A 254 -0.45 -13.12 18.22
C ASN A 254 0.71 -13.50 19.17
N ARG A 255 0.58 -14.58 19.95
CA ARG A 255 1.62 -15.10 20.87
C ARG A 255 2.14 -14.04 21.85
N GLY A 256 1.24 -13.17 22.32
CA GLY A 256 1.54 -12.08 23.25
C GLY A 256 2.10 -10.82 22.58
N ASP A 257 2.22 -10.79 21.26
CA ASP A 257 2.65 -9.62 20.50
C ASP A 257 1.45 -8.71 20.20
N ARG A 258 1.44 -7.53 20.82
CA ARG A 258 0.32 -6.57 20.71
C ARG A 258 0.48 -5.55 19.57
N TRP A 259 1.66 -5.50 18.96
CA TRP A 259 2.07 -4.41 18.06
C TRP A 259 1.75 -4.76 16.60
N ILE A 260 0.46 -4.77 16.27
CA ILE A 260 -0.01 -5.15 14.93
C ILE A 260 0.31 -4.11 13.84
N GLN A 261 0.61 -2.87 14.23
CA GLN A 261 1.15 -1.84 13.33
C GLN A 261 2.56 -2.19 12.85
N ASP A 262 3.35 -2.83 13.71
CA ASP A 262 4.78 -3.01 13.45
C ASP A 262 5.08 -4.15 12.46
N GLU A 263 4.23 -5.17 12.42
CA GLU A 263 4.48 -6.39 11.63
C GLU A 263 4.07 -6.23 10.17
N MET A 264 3.14 -5.32 9.84
CA MET A 264 2.59 -5.26 8.50
C MET A 264 2.06 -3.89 8.12
N GLU A 265 1.99 -3.64 6.82
CA GLU A 265 1.47 -2.40 6.24
C GLU A 265 0.49 -2.74 5.12
N PHE A 266 -0.68 -2.09 5.11
CA PHE A 266 -1.68 -2.33 4.09
C PHE A 266 -1.46 -1.41 2.88
N GLY A 267 -1.18 -2.04 1.74
CA GLY A 267 -1.21 -1.37 0.45
C GLY A 267 -2.20 -2.02 -0.52
N TYR A 268 -2.07 -1.66 -1.78
CA TYR A 268 -2.81 -2.29 -2.88
C TYR A 268 -1.98 -2.31 -4.15
N THR A 269 -2.36 -3.17 -5.08
CA THR A 269 -1.91 -3.12 -6.47
C THR A 269 -3.09 -2.95 -7.41
N GLU A 270 -2.84 -2.46 -8.62
CA GLU A 270 -3.90 -2.15 -9.55
C GLU A 270 -3.49 -2.28 -11.01
N ALA A 271 -4.32 -2.97 -11.79
CA ALA A 271 -4.42 -2.86 -13.23
C ALA A 271 -5.83 -2.38 -13.62
N PRO A 272 -6.06 -1.99 -14.89
CA PRO A 272 -7.38 -1.57 -15.34
C PRO A 272 -8.49 -2.62 -15.20
N HIS A 273 -8.14 -3.92 -15.26
CA HIS A 273 -9.10 -5.03 -15.13
C HIS A 273 -9.25 -5.56 -13.70
N LYS A 274 -8.27 -5.31 -12.81
CA LYS A 274 -8.25 -5.89 -11.46
C LYS A 274 -7.55 -4.97 -10.46
N ARG A 275 -8.07 -4.93 -9.23
CA ARG A 275 -7.50 -4.20 -8.10
C ARG A 275 -7.77 -5.00 -6.82
N PHE A 276 -6.74 -5.22 -6.01
CA PHE A 276 -6.88 -5.88 -4.72
C PHE A 276 -5.85 -5.35 -3.70
N PRO A 277 -6.16 -5.41 -2.39
CA PRO A 277 -5.21 -5.06 -1.33
C PRO A 277 -4.04 -6.05 -1.28
N VAL A 278 -2.87 -5.56 -0.86
CA VAL A 278 -1.66 -6.37 -0.71
C VAL A 278 -1.01 -6.00 0.61
N VAL A 279 -0.88 -6.96 1.53
CA VAL A 279 -0.15 -6.77 2.78
C VAL A 279 1.35 -6.81 2.52
N PHE A 280 2.06 -5.78 2.94
CA PHE A 280 3.51 -5.81 3.02
C PHE A 280 3.87 -6.27 4.44
N ASP A 281 4.53 -7.42 4.54
CA ASP A 281 4.96 -8.05 5.78
C ASP A 281 6.38 -7.59 6.12
N SER A 282 6.57 -7.09 7.34
CA SER A 282 7.83 -6.56 7.84
C SER A 282 8.80 -7.70 8.19
N PRO A 283 10.12 -7.53 7.96
CA PRO A 283 11.10 -8.50 8.46
C PRO A 283 11.19 -8.55 9.99
N ARG A 284 10.39 -7.75 10.74
CA ARG A 284 10.34 -7.73 12.21
C ARG A 284 10.23 -9.11 12.84
N ASN A 285 9.44 -10.01 12.26
CA ASN A 285 9.39 -11.45 12.57
C ASN A 285 9.27 -11.82 14.07
N ARG A 286 8.41 -11.15 14.84
CA ARG A 286 8.17 -11.50 16.26
C ARG A 286 6.94 -12.40 16.42
N GLY A 287 6.07 -12.12 17.40
CA GLY A 287 4.91 -12.96 17.71
C GLY A 287 3.87 -12.93 16.60
N LEU A 288 3.81 -11.87 15.80
CA LEU A 288 2.90 -11.74 14.67
C LEU A 288 3.43 -12.23 13.32
N LYS A 289 4.65 -12.79 13.22
CA LYS A 289 5.29 -13.20 11.94
C LYS A 289 4.47 -14.07 10.98
N ASP A 290 3.52 -14.83 11.53
CA ASP A 290 2.69 -15.72 10.72
C ASP A 290 1.34 -15.07 10.36
N PHE A 291 0.98 -13.95 10.99
CA PHE A 291 -0.33 -13.34 10.86
C PHE A 291 -0.58 -12.83 9.45
N PRO A 292 0.31 -12.06 8.80
CA PRO A 292 0.09 -11.60 7.43
C PRO A 292 -0.06 -12.78 6.45
N PHE A 293 0.84 -13.75 6.50
CA PHE A 293 0.81 -14.89 5.57
C PHE A 293 -0.31 -15.91 5.83
N LYS A 294 -0.69 -16.16 7.09
CA LYS A 294 -1.69 -17.21 7.42
C LYS A 294 -3.11 -16.68 7.58
N GLN A 295 -3.29 -15.42 7.98
CA GLN A 295 -4.60 -14.86 8.30
C GLN A 295 -5.05 -13.76 7.33
N ILE A 296 -4.12 -13.05 6.68
CA ILE A 296 -4.45 -11.96 5.75
C ILE A 296 -4.42 -12.42 4.30
N LEU A 297 -3.36 -13.12 3.87
CA LEU A 297 -3.28 -13.72 2.53
C LEU A 297 -4.49 -14.61 2.25
N GLY A 298 -5.18 -14.34 1.15
CA GLY A 298 -6.36 -15.07 0.74
C GLY A 298 -6.85 -14.66 -0.65
N PRO A 299 -8.05 -15.08 -1.05
CA PRO A 299 -8.64 -14.67 -2.31
C PRO A 299 -8.79 -13.14 -2.38
N ASP A 300 -8.33 -12.51 -3.46
CA ASP A 300 -8.32 -11.05 -3.62
C ASP A 300 -7.58 -10.31 -2.49
N PHE A 301 -6.61 -10.94 -1.83
CA PHE A 301 -5.74 -10.29 -0.84
C PHE A 301 -4.30 -10.78 -0.96
N GLY A 302 -3.46 -9.93 -1.53
CA GLY A 302 -2.07 -10.25 -1.83
C GLY A 302 -1.13 -10.16 -0.64
N TYR A 303 0.06 -10.74 -0.79
CA TYR A 303 1.14 -10.73 0.19
C TYR A 303 2.48 -10.41 -0.48
N VAL A 304 3.31 -9.60 0.17
CA VAL A 304 4.71 -9.36 -0.21
C VAL A 304 5.55 -9.21 1.06
N THR A 305 6.81 -9.65 1.03
CA THR A 305 7.80 -9.44 2.10
C THR A 305 9.17 -9.13 1.51
N LYS A 306 10.06 -8.52 2.31
CA LYS A 306 11.46 -8.25 1.98
C LYS A 306 12.35 -8.60 3.16
N GLU A 307 12.88 -9.82 3.13
CA GLU A 307 13.74 -10.37 4.16
C GLU A 307 15.22 -10.15 3.82
N PRO A 308 16.02 -9.53 4.71
CA PRO A 308 17.46 -9.51 4.53
C PRO A 308 18.07 -10.91 4.75
N ASP A 309 19.15 -11.22 4.03
CA ASP A 309 19.85 -12.51 4.18
C ASP A 309 20.33 -12.76 5.61
N ASN A 310 20.74 -11.68 6.30
CA ASN A 310 21.21 -11.73 7.68
C ASN A 310 20.18 -11.10 8.63
N GLN A 311 19.49 -11.93 9.39
CA GLN A 311 18.49 -11.49 10.36
C GLN A 311 19.06 -10.59 11.48
N HIS A 312 20.38 -10.61 11.71
CA HIS A 312 21.02 -9.69 12.67
C HIS A 312 21.04 -8.23 12.20
N GLU A 313 20.72 -7.96 10.94
CA GLU A 313 20.60 -6.59 10.41
C GLU A 313 19.24 -5.94 10.71
N ILE A 314 18.26 -6.76 11.12
CA ILE A 314 16.91 -6.31 11.46
C ILE A 314 16.96 -5.54 12.79
N ASN A 315 16.36 -4.36 12.81
CA ASN A 315 16.35 -3.47 13.96
C ASN A 315 14.98 -2.81 14.15
N THR A 316 14.86 -1.94 15.15
CA THR A 316 13.58 -1.30 15.50
C THR A 316 13.00 -0.46 14.36
N LEU A 317 13.83 0.16 13.50
CA LEU A 317 13.38 0.98 12.37
C LEU A 317 12.83 0.16 11.19
N ASP A 318 12.91 -1.17 11.24
CA ASP A 318 12.27 -2.09 10.28
C ASP A 318 10.80 -2.39 10.61
N SER A 319 10.35 -2.02 11.80
CA SER A 319 8.95 -2.14 12.20
C SER A 319 8.11 -1.08 11.48
N PHE A 320 6.89 -1.43 11.06
CA PHE A 320 6.11 -0.57 10.16
C PHE A 320 5.33 0.57 10.83
N GLY A 321 5.40 0.74 12.17
CA GLY A 321 5.17 2.06 12.78
C GLY A 321 6.16 3.14 12.29
N ASN A 322 7.30 2.70 11.74
CA ASN A 322 8.30 3.57 11.10
C ASN A 322 8.07 3.76 9.57
N LEU A 323 6.97 3.28 9.02
CA LEU A 323 6.62 3.36 7.60
C LEU A 323 5.24 4.00 7.43
N GLU A 324 5.21 5.26 7.02
CA GLU A 324 3.97 6.03 6.83
C GLU A 324 3.86 6.57 5.40
N VAL A 325 2.71 7.14 5.06
CA VAL A 325 2.54 7.84 3.79
C VAL A 325 1.75 9.13 3.95
N SER A 326 2.22 10.19 3.31
CA SER A 326 1.54 11.47 3.29
C SER A 326 0.27 11.46 2.42
N PRO A 327 -0.69 12.36 2.67
CA PRO A 327 -1.77 12.63 1.72
C PRO A 327 -1.24 13.15 0.38
N PRO A 328 -2.08 13.23 -0.67
CA PRO A 328 -1.72 13.86 -1.94
C PRO A 328 -1.19 15.29 -1.76
N VAL A 329 -0.03 15.60 -2.34
CA VAL A 329 0.62 16.91 -2.23
C VAL A 329 1.16 17.41 -3.56
N SER A 330 1.45 18.72 -3.61
CA SER A 330 2.15 19.35 -4.72
C SER A 330 3.34 20.14 -4.19
N VAL A 331 4.51 19.95 -4.78
CA VAL A 331 5.78 20.50 -4.30
C VAL A 331 6.51 21.15 -5.46
N LYS A 332 6.66 22.48 -5.42
CA LYS A 332 7.37 23.27 -6.44
C LYS A 332 6.94 22.95 -7.89
N GLY A 333 5.64 22.77 -8.12
CA GLY A 333 5.07 22.46 -9.44
C GLY A 333 5.06 20.96 -9.81
N LYS A 334 5.60 20.07 -8.96
CA LYS A 334 5.47 18.62 -9.11
C LYS A 334 4.31 18.09 -8.28
N GLU A 335 3.43 17.31 -8.90
CA GLU A 335 2.32 16.66 -8.21
C GLU A 335 2.71 15.25 -7.71
N TYR A 336 2.31 14.94 -6.49
CA TYR A 336 2.38 13.63 -5.86
C TYR A 336 0.96 13.21 -5.46
N PRO A 337 0.11 12.82 -6.43
CA PRO A 337 -1.31 12.62 -6.19
C PRO A 337 -1.64 11.31 -5.46
N LEU A 338 -0.65 10.44 -5.22
CA LEU A 338 -0.74 9.30 -4.31
C LEU A 338 0.01 9.57 -2.99
N GLY A 339 0.47 10.79 -2.76
CA GLY A 339 1.34 11.14 -1.64
C GLY A 339 2.78 10.68 -1.82
N ARG A 340 3.54 10.76 -0.73
CA ARG A 340 4.93 10.31 -0.61
C ARG A 340 5.09 9.46 0.64
N ILE A 341 5.77 8.33 0.49
CA ILE A 341 6.16 7.46 1.61
C ILE A 341 7.11 8.23 2.52
N LEU A 342 6.97 8.04 3.83
CA LEU A 342 7.78 8.62 4.89
C LEU A 342 8.38 7.48 5.69
N ILE A 343 9.69 7.50 5.90
CA ILE A 343 10.40 6.47 6.68
C ILE A 343 11.31 7.15 7.69
N GLY A 344 11.37 6.67 8.92
CA GLY A 344 12.32 7.17 9.90
C GLY A 344 13.72 6.58 9.73
N SER A 345 14.73 7.40 10.00
CA SER A 345 16.13 7.13 9.77
C SER A 345 17.01 7.87 10.79
N GLY A 346 18.32 7.63 10.72
CA GLY A 346 19.33 8.38 11.46
C GLY A 346 19.93 9.53 10.63
N LEU A 347 20.48 10.55 11.29
CA LEU A 347 21.04 11.73 10.61
C LEU A 347 22.29 11.44 9.76
N THR A 348 23.06 10.41 10.13
CA THR A 348 24.28 10.01 9.43
C THR A 348 24.17 8.57 8.95
N GLU A 349 25.03 8.17 8.01
CA GLU A 349 25.09 6.77 7.54
C GLU A 349 25.55 5.79 8.62
N SER A 350 26.22 6.28 9.67
CA SER A 350 26.65 5.49 10.82
C SER A 350 25.53 5.17 11.80
N ASN A 351 24.38 5.84 11.71
CA ASN A 351 23.24 5.61 12.59
C ASN A 351 22.39 4.45 12.05
N VAL A 352 21.59 3.86 12.94
CA VAL A 352 20.63 2.82 12.57
C VAL A 352 19.61 3.38 11.57
N ARG A 353 19.25 2.57 10.57
CA ARG A 353 18.28 2.88 9.51
C ARG A 353 17.40 1.66 9.25
N MET A 354 16.25 1.88 8.61
CA MET A 354 15.49 0.82 7.99
C MET A 354 16.37 0.03 7.01
N ASN A 355 16.19 -1.28 6.91
CA ASN A 355 17.00 -2.15 6.10
C ASN A 355 16.95 -1.73 4.62
N LYS A 356 18.10 -1.81 3.94
CA LYS A 356 18.26 -1.37 2.56
C LYS A 356 17.36 -2.13 1.59
N ILE A 357 17.05 -3.41 1.87
CA ILE A 357 16.16 -4.19 1.00
C ILE A 357 14.73 -3.64 1.01
N VAL A 358 14.23 -3.22 2.19
CA VAL A 358 12.92 -2.59 2.35
C VAL A 358 12.93 -1.21 1.69
N GLN A 359 13.96 -0.39 1.94
CA GLN A 359 14.08 0.93 1.31
C GLN A 359 14.14 0.84 -0.22
N ALA A 360 14.92 -0.11 -0.76
CA ALA A 360 15.07 -0.28 -2.19
C ALA A 360 13.77 -0.74 -2.86
N PHE A 361 13.04 -1.66 -2.22
CA PHE A 361 11.69 -2.04 -2.65
C PHE A 361 10.75 -0.84 -2.70
N LEU A 362 10.64 -0.06 -1.63
CA LEU A 362 9.76 1.12 -1.58
C LEU A 362 10.14 2.16 -2.65
N ALA A 363 11.43 2.41 -2.86
CA ALA A 363 11.91 3.32 -3.90
C ALA A 363 11.61 2.82 -5.32
N ALA A 364 11.71 1.51 -5.56
CA ALA A 364 11.46 0.90 -6.87
C ALA A 364 10.00 1.01 -7.34
N GLN A 365 9.06 1.23 -6.41
CA GLN A 365 7.64 1.44 -6.73
C GLN A 365 7.37 2.75 -7.48
N LYS A 366 8.27 3.73 -7.40
CA LYS A 366 8.28 5.04 -8.12
C LYS A 366 7.10 5.99 -7.86
N VAL A 367 5.93 5.50 -7.47
CA VAL A 367 4.68 6.28 -7.48
C VAL A 367 4.39 7.04 -6.18
N GLN A 368 5.11 6.71 -5.10
CA GLN A 368 5.06 7.40 -3.80
C GLN A 368 6.48 7.68 -3.27
N GLU A 369 7.37 8.19 -4.12
CA GLU A 369 8.80 8.48 -3.86
C GLU A 369 9.12 8.76 -2.37
N PRO A 370 9.83 7.85 -1.68
CA PRO A 370 10.08 7.95 -0.25
C PRO A 370 10.83 9.21 0.20
N VAL A 371 10.62 9.60 1.46
CA VAL A 371 11.33 10.67 2.18
C VAL A 371 11.83 10.12 3.51
N GLU A 372 13.12 10.27 3.78
CA GLU A 372 13.69 9.95 5.09
C GLU A 372 13.42 11.09 6.09
N LEU A 373 12.94 10.73 7.27
CA LEU A 373 12.76 11.58 8.45
C LEU A 373 13.75 11.17 9.54
N TYR A 374 13.98 12.03 10.52
CA TYR A 374 14.84 11.75 11.67
C TYR A 374 14.02 11.21 12.84
N SER A 375 14.07 9.90 13.08
CA SER A 375 13.36 9.24 14.20
C SER A 375 14.29 8.60 15.22
N TYR A 376 15.58 8.39 14.89
CA TYR A 376 16.56 7.74 15.77
C TYR A 376 16.83 8.46 17.12
N TRP A 377 16.21 9.62 17.37
CA TRP A 377 16.23 10.29 18.67
C TRP A 377 15.26 9.67 19.68
N LEU A 378 14.26 8.90 19.22
CA LEU A 378 13.32 8.15 20.04
C LEU A 378 13.90 6.79 20.42
N THR A 379 13.46 6.23 21.55
CA THR A 379 13.90 4.90 22.01
C THR A 379 13.39 3.79 21.09
N VAL A 380 12.12 3.87 20.68
CA VAL A 380 11.52 2.94 19.71
C VAL A 380 11.92 3.34 18.29
N GLY A 381 11.95 4.64 17.98
CA GLY A 381 12.60 5.14 16.78
C GLY A 381 11.68 5.21 15.57
N HIS A 382 10.37 5.33 15.79
CA HIS A 382 9.34 5.33 14.75
C HIS A 382 8.81 6.75 14.50
N ILE A 383 8.25 6.98 13.32
CA ILE A 383 7.76 8.31 12.92
C ILE A 383 6.32 8.58 13.38
N ASP A 384 5.52 7.53 13.59
CA ASP A 384 4.19 7.61 14.17
C ASP A 384 4.18 8.11 15.63
N GLU A 385 5.34 8.11 16.29
CA GLU A 385 5.55 8.65 17.64
C GLU A 385 5.66 10.18 17.68
N PHE A 386 5.80 10.88 16.56
CA PHE A 386 5.89 12.34 16.59
C PHE A 386 5.06 13.04 15.51
N MET A 387 4.47 12.27 14.58
CA MET A 387 3.64 12.83 13.53
C MET A 387 2.45 11.95 13.16
N SER A 388 1.38 12.58 12.68
CA SER A 388 0.24 11.90 12.06
C SER A 388 -0.47 12.84 11.08
N PHE A 389 -1.35 12.31 10.23
CA PHE A 389 -2.18 13.09 9.33
C PHE A 389 -3.66 12.88 9.63
N VAL A 390 -4.42 13.97 9.66
CA VAL A 390 -5.89 13.94 9.78
C VAL A 390 -6.54 14.65 8.59
N PRO A 391 -7.71 14.19 8.13
CA PRO A 391 -8.44 14.91 7.09
C PRO A 391 -8.93 16.26 7.61
N ALA A 392 -9.02 17.25 6.72
CA ALA A 392 -9.55 18.56 7.01
C ALA A 392 -10.44 19.04 5.84
N PRO A 393 -11.51 19.81 6.09
CA PRO A 393 -12.44 20.25 5.04
C PRO A 393 -11.88 21.37 4.15
N ASP A 394 -10.75 21.95 4.53
CA ASP A 394 -10.17 23.16 3.94
C ASP A 394 -8.73 22.94 3.47
N ARG A 395 -8.11 24.00 2.92
CA ARG A 395 -6.70 24.04 2.49
C ARG A 395 -6.39 22.88 1.52
N LYS A 396 -5.47 22.00 1.90
CA LYS A 396 -5.04 20.83 1.12
C LYS A 396 -5.86 19.57 1.39
N GLY A 397 -6.94 19.68 2.17
CA GLY A 397 -7.79 18.55 2.56
C GLY A 397 -7.28 17.77 3.79
N PHE A 398 -6.22 18.25 4.45
CA PHE A 398 -5.62 17.61 5.62
C PHE A 398 -4.89 18.59 6.54
N ARG A 399 -4.47 18.10 7.71
CA ARG A 399 -3.44 18.70 8.58
C ARG A 399 -2.40 17.66 8.96
N LEU A 400 -1.14 18.09 9.01
CA LEU A 400 -0.06 17.37 9.67
C LEU A 400 -0.12 17.69 11.17
N LEU A 401 -0.23 16.67 12.00
CA LEU A 401 -0.09 16.80 13.45
C LEU A 401 1.37 16.54 13.81
N LEU A 402 1.97 17.40 14.64
CA LEU A 402 3.31 17.20 15.19
C LEU A 402 3.29 17.26 16.71
N ALA A 403 3.98 16.32 17.35
CA ALA A 403 4.18 16.35 18.80
C ALA A 403 5.02 17.57 19.20
N SER A 404 4.55 18.37 20.16
CA SER A 404 5.15 19.65 20.51
C SER A 404 5.36 19.82 22.03
N PRO A 405 6.61 19.65 22.50
CA PRO A 405 6.99 20.00 23.87
C PRO A 405 6.79 21.48 24.18
N ARG A 406 6.97 22.35 23.19
CA ARG A 406 6.78 23.80 23.35
C ARG A 406 5.33 24.12 23.71
N GLU A 407 4.36 23.59 22.97
CA GLU A 407 2.94 23.80 23.25
C GLU A 407 2.53 23.24 24.61
N CYS A 408 3.08 22.08 25.01
CA CYS A 408 2.76 21.50 26.31
C CYS A 408 3.30 22.32 27.48
N ILE A 409 4.54 22.80 27.38
CA ILE A 409 5.15 23.67 28.41
C ILE A 409 4.35 24.96 28.55
N GLU A 410 3.98 25.60 27.43
CA GLU A 410 3.21 26.85 27.48
C GLU A 410 1.80 26.64 28.04
N LEU A 411 1.12 25.55 27.68
CA LEU A 411 -0.16 25.17 28.30
C LEU A 411 -0.02 25.01 29.82
N PHE A 412 1.01 24.30 30.29
CA PHE A 412 1.20 24.08 31.72
C PHE A 412 1.56 25.37 32.47
N LYS A 413 2.37 26.26 31.88
CA LYS A 413 2.62 27.60 32.45
C LYS A 413 1.35 28.45 32.51
N GLU A 414 0.48 28.37 31.50
CA GLU A 414 -0.81 29.04 31.50
C GLU A 414 -1.68 28.54 32.65
N LYS A 415 -1.79 27.21 32.83
CA LYS A 415 -2.57 26.62 33.93
C LYS A 415 -1.98 26.94 35.30
N GLN A 416 -0.66 27.01 35.41
CA GLN A 416 0.01 27.46 36.64
C GLN A 416 -0.39 28.91 36.99
N LYS A 417 -0.38 29.83 36.01
CA LYS A 417 -0.81 31.22 36.20
C LYS A 417 -2.29 31.36 36.57
N GLN A 418 -3.13 30.41 36.15
CA GLN A 418 -4.55 30.33 36.52
C GLN A 418 -4.78 29.74 37.93
N GLY A 419 -3.73 29.47 38.69
CA GLY A 419 -3.82 28.93 40.06
C GLY A 419 -3.87 27.40 40.12
N CYS A 420 -3.78 26.71 38.99
CA CYS A 420 -3.83 25.24 38.90
C CYS A 420 -2.45 24.57 39.05
N GLY A 421 -1.43 25.27 39.54
CA GLY A 421 -0.05 24.78 39.62
C GLY A 421 0.19 23.59 40.57
N LYS A 422 -0.82 23.18 41.35
CA LYS A 422 -0.79 21.99 42.21
C LYS A 422 -1.58 20.80 41.65
N ALA A 423 -2.17 20.94 40.46
CA ALA A 423 -2.89 19.85 39.81
C ALA A 423 -1.92 18.70 39.50
N THR A 424 -2.31 17.48 39.84
CA THR A 424 -1.54 16.26 39.61
C THR A 424 -1.81 15.70 38.21
N MET A 425 -0.87 14.90 37.71
CA MET A 425 -1.04 14.10 36.49
C MET A 425 -1.30 12.64 36.87
N PHE A 426 -1.71 11.83 35.89
CA PHE A 426 -1.89 10.39 36.05
C PHE A 426 -3.00 10.00 37.03
N GLY A 427 -3.94 10.92 37.28
CA GLY A 427 -5.12 10.67 38.12
C GLY A 427 -5.95 9.51 37.58
N GLY A 428 -6.22 8.52 38.42
CA GLY A 428 -6.89 7.28 38.02
C GLY A 428 -5.98 6.19 37.44
N THR A 429 -4.66 6.38 37.47
CA THR A 429 -3.65 5.35 37.20
C THR A 429 -2.93 4.95 38.49
N TRP A 430 -2.07 3.93 38.47
CA TRP A 430 -1.27 3.53 39.63
C TRP A 430 -0.05 4.44 39.89
N GLU A 431 0.31 5.34 38.96
CA GLU A 431 1.42 6.31 39.08
C GLU A 431 0.96 7.73 39.47
N GLU A 432 -0.08 7.85 40.31
CA GLU A 432 -0.54 9.18 40.75
C GLU A 432 0.60 9.99 41.38
N GLY A 433 0.92 11.14 40.75
CA GLY A 433 2.11 11.90 41.10
C GLY A 433 2.00 13.40 40.81
N SER A 434 2.79 14.19 41.54
CA SER A 434 2.93 15.62 41.29
C SER A 434 3.87 15.88 40.12
N PHE A 435 3.38 16.57 39.09
CA PHE A 435 4.18 17.01 37.96
C PHE A 435 5.06 18.22 38.30
N SER A 436 6.31 18.23 37.82
CA SER A 436 7.20 19.40 37.84
C SER A 436 7.63 19.78 36.44
N ILE A 437 7.36 21.03 36.04
CA ILE A 437 7.67 21.62 34.71
C ILE A 437 9.18 21.52 34.37
N GLY A 438 10.06 21.34 35.36
CA GLY A 438 11.51 21.32 35.19
C GLY A 438 12.09 20.08 34.49
N ALA A 439 11.30 19.04 34.23
CA ALA A 439 11.78 17.78 33.66
C ALA A 439 11.93 17.76 32.13
N VAL A 440 11.43 18.78 31.42
CA VAL A 440 11.38 18.79 29.94
C VAL A 440 12.65 19.39 29.34
N ARG A 441 13.39 18.61 28.53
CA ARG A 441 14.62 19.07 27.86
C ARG A 441 14.35 19.62 26.46
N LEU A 442 14.96 20.77 26.14
CA LEU A 442 14.93 21.46 24.84
C LEU A 442 15.34 20.59 23.63
N ALA A 443 16.20 19.58 23.84
CA ALA A 443 16.77 18.77 22.75
C ALA A 443 15.73 17.98 21.93
N VAL A 444 14.59 17.58 22.52
CA VAL A 444 13.52 16.89 21.78
C VAL A 444 12.79 17.84 20.83
N THR A 445 12.62 19.10 21.25
CA THR A 445 11.99 20.13 20.40
C THR A 445 12.80 20.36 19.13
N GLU A 446 14.13 20.36 19.22
CA GLU A 446 15.01 20.51 18.06
C GLU A 446 14.86 19.35 17.06
N CYS A 447 14.69 18.12 17.55
CA CYS A 447 14.49 16.94 16.71
C CYS A 447 13.17 17.02 15.92
N VAL A 448 12.07 17.43 16.57
CA VAL A 448 10.80 17.66 15.88
C VAL A 448 10.90 18.84 14.90
N ASP A 449 11.53 19.95 15.30
CA ASP A 449 11.70 21.12 14.44
C ASP A 449 12.54 20.80 13.17
N MET A 450 13.50 19.88 13.27
CA MET A 450 14.22 19.35 12.10
C MET A 450 13.28 18.62 11.14
N ASN A 451 12.46 17.70 11.66
CA ASN A 451 11.47 17.00 10.84
C ASN A 451 10.42 17.93 10.24
N ARG A 452 9.95 18.94 10.99
CA ARG A 452 9.05 19.98 10.49
C ARG A 452 9.64 20.65 9.23
N LYS A 453 10.94 20.98 9.24
CA LYS A 453 11.62 21.56 8.07
C LYS A 453 11.68 20.60 6.89
N ILE A 454 11.98 19.32 7.14
CA ILE A 454 12.01 18.28 6.10
C ILE A 454 10.61 18.11 5.49
N LEU A 455 9.58 17.91 6.31
CA LEU A 455 8.20 17.72 5.87
C LEU A 455 7.68 18.94 5.09
N LYS A 456 7.92 20.16 5.58
CA LYS A 456 7.57 21.39 4.83
C LYS A 456 8.23 21.46 3.47
N LYS A 457 9.52 21.11 3.38
CA LYS A 457 10.27 21.13 2.13
C LYS A 457 9.80 20.04 1.17
N GLU A 458 9.69 18.80 1.63
CA GLU A 458 9.49 17.61 0.82
C GLU A 458 8.03 17.33 0.47
N LEU A 459 7.09 17.92 1.22
CA LEU A 459 5.65 17.84 1.00
C LEU A 459 5.01 19.21 0.66
N GLY A 460 5.84 20.26 0.55
CA GLY A 460 5.40 21.61 0.18
C GLY A 460 4.47 22.25 1.21
N LEU A 461 4.58 21.91 2.49
CA LEU A 461 3.68 22.39 3.55
C LEU A 461 4.03 23.81 4.01
N THR A 462 2.98 24.53 4.40
CA THR A 462 3.03 25.81 5.11
C THR A 462 2.72 25.59 6.59
N GLU A 463 2.95 26.59 7.44
CA GLU A 463 2.58 26.48 8.87
C GLU A 463 1.08 26.26 9.06
N ASP A 464 0.24 26.81 8.18
CA ASP A 464 -1.22 26.64 8.22
C ASP A 464 -1.66 25.18 7.95
N ASP A 465 -0.77 24.36 7.39
CA ASP A 465 -1.02 22.93 7.16
C ASP A 465 -0.63 22.07 8.38
N ILE A 466 -0.06 22.67 9.43
CA ILE A 466 0.52 21.98 10.60
C ILE A 466 -0.22 22.37 11.88
N ILE A 467 -0.52 21.38 12.71
CA ILE A 467 -1.05 21.57 14.07
C ILE A 467 -0.08 20.95 15.06
N ASP A 468 0.36 21.77 16.01
CA ASP A 468 1.20 21.34 17.12
C ASP A 468 0.34 20.75 18.24
N VAL A 469 0.53 19.46 18.53
CA VAL A 469 -0.16 18.71 19.59
C VAL A 469 0.70 18.73 20.86
N PRO A 470 0.19 19.18 22.02
CA PRO A 470 0.99 19.29 23.24
C PRO A 470 1.46 17.92 23.71
N MET A 471 2.77 17.67 23.65
CA MET A 471 3.38 16.38 24.01
C MET A 471 4.69 16.58 24.77
N LEU A 472 4.96 15.75 25.79
CA LEU A 472 6.23 15.74 26.52
C LEU A 472 6.97 14.41 26.34
N TYR A 473 8.29 14.48 26.48
CA TYR A 473 9.18 13.32 26.41
C TYR A 473 10.22 13.38 27.54
N HIS A 474 10.69 12.23 28.00
CA HIS A 474 11.84 12.09 28.91
C HIS A 474 12.95 11.28 28.26
N LYS A 475 14.21 11.61 28.55
CA LYS A 475 15.39 11.02 27.88
C LYS A 475 16.11 9.95 28.71
N GLU A 476 15.42 9.40 29.72
CA GLU A 476 16.02 8.55 30.75
C GLU A 476 15.85 7.05 30.49
N HIS A 477 15.57 6.63 29.24
CA HIS A 477 15.49 5.21 28.95
C HIS A 477 16.88 4.56 29.01
N PRO A 478 17.07 3.43 29.71
CA PRO A 478 18.36 2.73 29.81
C PRO A 478 18.99 2.34 28.46
N LYS A 479 18.17 2.22 27.41
CA LYS A 479 18.62 1.90 26.04
C LYS A 479 19.06 3.12 25.21
N GLY A 480 18.94 4.33 25.76
CA GLY A 480 19.10 5.58 25.04
C GLY A 480 17.87 5.92 24.18
N GLY A 481 17.71 7.20 23.86
CA GLY A 481 16.53 7.72 23.15
C GLY A 481 15.61 8.54 24.06
N ALA A 482 14.50 9.00 23.50
CA ALA A 482 13.43 9.68 24.22
C ALA A 482 12.16 8.83 24.19
N ASP A 483 11.46 8.77 25.32
CA ASP A 483 10.15 8.14 25.49
C ASP A 483 9.10 9.21 25.76
N SER A 484 7.85 8.96 25.40
CA SER A 484 6.72 9.81 25.75
C SER A 484 6.49 9.83 27.26
N TYR A 485 6.39 11.03 27.85
CA TYR A 485 6.22 11.21 29.30
C TYR A 485 4.79 10.90 29.79
N PHE A 486 3.82 10.98 28.90
CA PHE A 486 2.43 10.55 29.08
C PHE A 486 1.93 10.00 27.74
N PRO A 487 0.79 9.29 27.69
CA PRO A 487 0.30 8.65 26.47
C PRO A 487 0.33 9.56 25.25
N ASN A 488 0.98 9.10 24.20
CA ASN A 488 1.38 9.92 23.07
C ASN A 488 0.22 10.22 22.12
N MET A 489 -0.42 11.38 22.33
CA MET A 489 -1.64 11.77 21.61
C MET A 489 -1.49 11.86 20.09
N VAL A 490 -0.29 12.00 19.50
CA VAL A 490 -0.15 11.94 18.03
C VAL A 490 -0.19 10.53 17.46
N ASN A 491 0.12 9.51 18.27
CA ASN A 491 0.09 8.09 17.94
C ASN A 491 -1.36 7.55 18.00
N MET A 492 -2.23 8.18 17.20
CA MET A 492 -3.69 7.99 17.23
C MET A 492 -4.22 7.15 16.07
N LEU A 493 -5.35 6.46 16.29
CA LEU A 493 -6.09 5.77 15.23
C LEU A 493 -7.03 6.75 14.49
N VAL A 494 -6.79 6.98 13.20
CA VAL A 494 -7.58 7.90 12.37
C VAL A 494 -8.60 7.15 11.51
N LEU A 495 -9.89 7.21 11.89
CA LEU A 495 -11.00 6.61 11.15
C LEU A 495 -11.88 7.69 10.49
N GLY A 496 -11.33 8.32 9.45
CA GLY A 496 -11.97 9.46 8.79
C GLY A 496 -12.07 10.64 9.76
N LYS A 497 -13.30 11.00 10.18
CA LYS A 497 -13.51 12.08 11.15
C LYS A 497 -13.44 11.65 12.61
N TYR A 498 -13.38 10.35 12.90
CA TYR A 498 -13.34 9.82 14.27
C TYR A 498 -11.90 9.49 14.64
N LEU A 499 -11.38 10.07 15.71
CA LEU A 499 -10.01 9.93 16.16
C LEU A 499 -9.98 9.13 17.47
N GLY A 500 -9.31 7.99 17.48
CA GLY A 500 -8.96 7.24 18.70
C GLY A 500 -7.62 7.75 19.22
N ILE A 501 -7.65 8.70 20.14
CA ILE A 501 -6.48 9.40 20.66
C ILE A 501 -6.07 8.74 21.99
N PRO A 502 -4.80 8.39 22.21
CA PRO A 502 -4.33 7.93 23.53
C PRO A 502 -4.71 8.92 24.63
N LYS A 503 -5.26 8.41 25.75
CA LYS A 503 -5.75 9.26 26.84
C LYS A 503 -4.56 9.79 27.64
N PRO A 504 -4.30 11.11 27.69
CA PRO A 504 -3.04 11.63 28.21
C PRO A 504 -2.94 11.69 29.75
N PHE A 505 -4.04 11.47 30.47
CA PHE A 505 -4.11 11.62 31.94
C PHE A 505 -3.48 12.91 32.49
N GLY A 506 -3.66 14.01 31.74
CA GLY A 506 -3.13 15.32 32.09
C GLY A 506 -3.80 15.99 33.29
N PRO A 507 -3.28 17.15 33.73
CA PRO A 507 -3.79 17.87 34.89
C PRO A 507 -5.27 18.20 34.77
N LEU A 508 -6.03 17.90 35.84
CA LEU A 508 -7.45 18.22 35.92
C LEU A 508 -7.65 19.69 36.31
N VAL A 509 -8.25 20.46 35.41
CA VAL A 509 -8.67 21.85 35.63
C VAL A 509 -10.19 21.90 35.56
N ASN A 510 -10.84 22.27 36.66
CA ASN A 510 -12.32 22.25 36.78
C ASN A 510 -12.93 20.89 36.41
N GLY A 511 -12.29 19.79 36.82
CA GLY A 511 -12.75 18.42 36.59
C GLY A 511 -12.52 17.88 35.17
N ARG A 512 -11.84 18.62 34.28
CA ARG A 512 -11.52 18.18 32.92
C ARG A 512 -10.01 18.16 32.69
N CYS A 513 -9.52 17.21 31.90
CA CYS A 513 -8.11 17.13 31.53
C CYS A 513 -7.77 18.28 30.57
N CYS A 514 -6.83 19.14 30.96
CA CYS A 514 -6.47 20.31 30.15
C CYS A 514 -5.78 19.97 28.83
N LEU A 515 -5.11 18.81 28.73
CA LEU A 515 -4.53 18.29 27.49
C LEU A 515 -5.61 17.84 26.52
N GLU A 516 -6.59 17.06 27.00
CA GLU A 516 -7.74 16.62 26.19
C GLU A 516 -8.49 17.84 25.62
N GLU A 517 -8.80 18.83 26.48
CA GLU A 517 -9.50 20.05 26.05
C GLU A 517 -8.67 20.85 25.03
N LYS A 518 -7.35 20.97 25.21
CA LYS A 518 -6.48 21.64 24.23
C LYS A 518 -6.51 20.92 22.87
N VAL A 519 -6.44 19.59 22.84
CA VAL A 519 -6.50 18.81 21.59
C VAL A 519 -7.87 18.93 20.92
N GLN A 520 -8.96 18.86 21.69
CA GLN A 520 -10.31 19.08 21.17
C GLN A 520 -10.44 20.45 20.51
N ASN A 521 -9.97 21.51 21.18
CA ASN A 521 -10.02 22.86 20.65
C ASN A 521 -9.19 23.05 19.36
N LEU A 522 -8.16 22.24 19.15
CA LEU A 522 -7.36 22.25 17.92
C LEU A 522 -8.03 21.48 16.78
N LEU A 523 -8.67 20.34 17.07
CA LEU A 523 -9.11 19.38 16.04
C LEU A 523 -10.61 19.42 15.75
N GLU A 524 -11.47 19.64 16.75
CA GLU A 524 -12.92 19.67 16.56
C GLU A 524 -13.40 20.79 15.60
N PRO A 525 -12.76 21.99 15.53
CA PRO A 525 -13.09 22.98 14.50
C PRO A 525 -12.92 22.51 13.06
N LEU A 526 -12.13 21.44 12.82
CA LEU A 526 -11.99 20.81 11.51
C LEU A 526 -13.11 19.79 11.22
N GLY A 527 -14.08 19.64 12.12
CA GLY A 527 -15.14 18.63 12.02
C GLY A 527 -14.71 17.22 12.46
N LEU A 528 -13.55 17.12 13.12
CA LEU A 528 -13.04 15.89 13.70
C LEU A 528 -13.71 15.65 15.07
N LYS A 529 -13.80 14.39 15.48
CA LYS A 529 -14.32 13.96 16.77
C LYS A 529 -13.21 13.27 17.52
N CYS A 530 -12.80 13.85 18.64
CA CYS A 530 -11.76 13.29 19.52
C CYS A 530 -12.39 12.29 20.50
N ILE A 531 -11.95 11.03 20.46
CA ILE A 531 -12.31 9.98 21.41
C ILE A 531 -11.03 9.57 22.11
N PHE A 532 -10.91 9.89 23.40
CA PHE A 532 -9.74 9.52 24.19
C PHE A 532 -9.87 8.07 24.68
N ILE A 533 -8.90 7.24 24.31
CA ILE A 533 -8.86 5.80 24.60
C ILE A 533 -7.83 5.56 25.68
N ASP A 534 -8.25 4.89 26.75
CA ASP A 534 -7.32 4.45 27.78
C ASP A 534 -6.51 3.24 27.30
N ASP A 535 -5.22 3.46 27.10
CA ASP A 535 -4.20 2.49 26.71
C ASP A 535 -3.01 2.47 27.68
N PHE A 536 -3.14 3.10 28.86
CA PHE A 536 -2.01 3.37 29.76
C PHE A 536 -1.27 2.09 30.16
N GLU A 537 -1.98 1.15 30.78
CA GLU A 537 -1.34 -0.08 31.29
C GLU A 537 -1.00 -1.08 30.19
N SER A 538 -1.87 -1.17 29.18
CA SER A 538 -1.78 -2.22 28.16
C SER A 538 -0.85 -1.88 27.00
N TYR A 539 -0.55 -0.59 26.78
CA TYR A 539 0.32 -0.12 25.68
C TYR A 539 1.35 0.92 26.14
N HIS A 540 0.94 2.03 26.76
CA HIS A 540 1.83 3.18 27.04
C HIS A 540 3.08 2.79 27.86
N LEU A 541 2.88 2.05 28.96
CA LEU A 541 3.98 1.55 29.80
C LEU A 541 4.96 0.61 29.07
N LEU A 542 4.59 0.19 27.87
CA LEU A 542 5.34 -0.74 27.02
C LEU A 542 5.88 -0.03 25.77
N LEU A 543 5.93 1.31 25.82
CA LEU A 543 6.52 2.22 24.84
C LEU A 543 5.77 2.28 23.49
N GLY A 544 4.44 2.20 23.51
CA GLY A 544 3.62 2.44 22.32
C GLY A 544 2.19 2.79 22.70
N GLU A 545 1.37 3.22 21.75
CA GLU A 545 0.00 3.68 22.04
C GLU A 545 -1.04 3.04 21.12
N VAL A 546 -2.25 3.62 21.08
CA VAL A 546 -3.37 3.25 20.20
C VAL A 546 -2.94 2.93 18.76
N HIS A 547 -2.15 3.79 18.10
CA HIS A 547 -1.73 3.54 16.71
C HIS A 547 -0.80 2.34 16.62
N CYS A 548 0.25 2.25 17.43
CA CYS A 548 1.14 1.08 17.46
C CYS A 548 0.39 -0.25 17.72
N GLY A 549 -0.69 -0.19 18.50
CA GLY A 549 -1.53 -1.34 18.86
C GLY A 549 -2.60 -1.71 17.84
N THR A 550 -2.79 -0.93 16.77
CA THR A 550 -3.83 -1.13 15.75
C THR A 550 -3.27 -1.03 14.34
N ASN A 551 -4.02 -1.45 13.32
CA ASN A 551 -3.65 -1.25 11.92
C ASN A 551 -4.92 -1.10 11.07
N THR A 552 -4.88 -0.37 9.96
CA THR A 552 -6.10 -0.01 9.22
C THR A 552 -5.97 -0.27 7.72
N LEU A 553 -6.83 -1.14 7.18
CA LEU A 553 -7.03 -1.26 5.74
C LEU A 553 -7.93 -0.11 5.26
N ARG A 554 -7.50 0.62 4.24
CA ARG A 554 -8.21 1.78 3.70
C ARG A 554 -8.58 1.59 2.23
N LYS A 555 -9.58 2.35 1.80
CA LYS A 555 -10.01 2.37 0.40
C LYS A 555 -8.87 2.93 -0.47
N PRO A 556 -8.45 2.23 -1.54
CA PRO A 556 -7.43 2.71 -2.46
C PRO A 556 -7.77 4.05 -3.13
N PHE A 557 -6.75 4.77 -3.61
CA PHE A 557 -6.94 6.01 -4.36
C PHE A 557 -7.82 5.80 -5.60
N THR A 558 -8.52 6.87 -5.99
CA THR A 558 -9.25 6.93 -7.26
C THR A 558 -8.30 7.25 -8.42
N LYS A 559 -7.24 8.02 -8.17
CA LYS A 559 -6.20 8.33 -9.14
C LYS A 559 -5.47 7.05 -9.54
N LYS A 560 -5.35 6.83 -10.85
CA LYS A 560 -4.65 5.66 -11.38
C LYS A 560 -3.16 5.91 -11.46
N TRP A 561 -2.36 4.97 -10.98
CA TRP A 561 -0.91 5.16 -10.84
C TRP A 561 -0.19 5.27 -12.18
N TRP A 562 -0.70 4.66 -13.26
CA TRP A 562 -0.11 4.78 -14.60
C TRP A 562 -0.33 6.15 -15.24
N GLU A 563 -1.30 6.93 -14.77
CA GLU A 563 -1.54 8.31 -15.23
C GLU A 563 -0.54 9.31 -14.66
N LEU A 564 0.30 8.88 -13.73
CA LEU A 564 1.34 9.70 -13.11
C LEU A 564 2.47 9.96 -14.09
N ARG A 565 3.33 10.92 -13.74
CA ARG A 565 4.63 11.13 -14.39
C ARG A 565 5.72 11.07 -13.32
N PRO A 566 6.16 9.87 -12.92
CA PRO A 566 7.33 9.72 -12.07
C PRO A 566 8.54 10.36 -12.78
N LEU A 567 9.46 10.95 -12.02
CA LEU A 567 10.66 11.55 -12.63
C LEU A 567 11.39 10.49 -13.46
N HIS A 568 11.90 10.91 -14.63
CA HIS A 568 12.97 10.17 -15.28
C HIS A 568 14.15 10.16 -14.30
N MET A 569 14.54 8.99 -13.80
CA MET A 569 15.93 8.80 -13.44
C MET A 569 16.68 8.90 -14.77
N GLY A 570 17.35 10.03 -14.97
CA GLY A 570 18.13 10.31 -16.18
C GLY A 570 19.29 9.34 -16.34
#